data_AF-A0A4R5CN82-F1
#
_entry.id   AF-A0A4R5CN82-F1
#
_cell.length_a   1.000
_cell.length_b   1.000
_cell.length_c   1.000
_cell.angle_alpha   90.00
_cell.angle_beta   90.00
_cell.angle_gamma   90.00
#
_symmetry.space_group_name_H-M   'P 1'
#
loop_
_entity.id
_entity.type
_entity.pdbx_description
1 polymer ?
#
loop_
_entity_poly.entity_id
_entity_poly.type
_entity_poly.pdbx_seq_one_letter_code
_entity_poly.pdbx_strand_id
1 'polypeptide(L)'
;MKNLILSAIAMAFVLVSCNQKNKEAATTNSETTESTSQLYACPMHPEVTGKKGEKCSKCGMELTEPVVQNEAAHDHTDGSHSHNDTTTVEVNTEATSVTQTTFSTSEIISGYLKLKNALTKDDTKGAANAGKALYATFNKFNTNAIDPKLKTEYIDISDDAKEQAEHIGDNGGKIDHQREHFAMLSKDVNDLIKIFGAKQKLYQDFCPMYNEGKGAIWISESKEIKNPYYGSKMLTCGSMKKQL
;
A
#
# COMPACT_ATOMS: atom_id res chain seq x y z
N MET A 1 -61.96 6.30 -46.34
CA MET A 1 -61.67 4.99 -46.96
C MET A 1 -60.80 4.21 -45.99
N LYS A 2 -61.20 2.97 -45.71
CA LYS A 2 -60.63 2.05 -44.70
C LYS A 2 -59.27 1.49 -45.14
N ASN A 3 -58.57 0.89 -44.16
CA ASN A 3 -57.54 -0.18 -44.21
C ASN A 3 -56.40 0.23 -43.23
N LEU A 4 -56.24 -0.24 -41.99
CA LEU A 4 -56.52 -1.50 -41.26
C LEU A 4 -55.64 -2.67 -41.71
N ILE A 5 -54.46 -2.82 -41.10
CA ILE A 5 -53.77 -4.11 -40.86
C ILE A 5 -53.08 -4.09 -39.49
N LEU A 6 -53.54 -5.01 -38.63
CA LEU A 6 -52.94 -5.44 -37.36
C LEU A 6 -51.89 -6.53 -37.62
N SER A 7 -50.88 -6.60 -36.75
CA SER A 7 -50.19 -7.85 -36.34
C SER A 7 -49.47 -7.53 -35.01
N ALA A 8 -49.99 -7.84 -33.81
CA ALA A 8 -50.20 -9.13 -33.14
C ALA A 8 -48.89 -9.84 -32.73
N ILE A 9 -48.91 -10.47 -31.53
CA ILE A 9 -47.87 -11.27 -30.81
C ILE A 9 -47.13 -10.42 -29.74
N ALA A 10 -47.10 -10.74 -28.44
CA ALA A 10 -47.64 -11.83 -27.64
C ALA A 10 -47.76 -11.37 -26.18
N MET A 11 -48.85 -11.76 -25.51
CA MET A 11 -48.97 -11.69 -24.05
C MET A 11 -49.54 -13.04 -23.59
N ALA A 12 -48.68 -13.89 -23.06
CA ALA A 12 -49.06 -15.14 -22.44
C ALA A 12 -48.86 -15.02 -20.92
N PHE A 13 -49.98 -14.85 -20.21
CA PHE A 13 -50.10 -15.12 -18.79
C PHE A 13 -50.26 -16.63 -18.58
N VAL A 14 -49.51 -17.21 -17.64
CA VAL A 14 -49.98 -18.39 -16.91
C VAL A 14 -49.73 -18.17 -15.42
N LEU A 15 -50.84 -18.31 -14.69
CA LEU A 15 -51.06 -18.13 -13.27
C LEU A 15 -50.61 -19.37 -12.49
N VAL A 16 -50.13 -19.21 -11.25
CA VAL A 16 -50.26 -20.26 -10.22
C VAL A 16 -50.62 -19.63 -8.87
N SER A 17 -51.72 -20.16 -8.32
CA SER A 17 -52.50 -19.86 -7.11
C SER A 17 -51.77 -19.72 -5.76
N CYS A 18 -52.37 -18.92 -4.88
CA CYS A 18 -52.31 -19.08 -3.42
C CYS A 18 -53.27 -20.21 -2.95
N ASN A 19 -52.87 -21.06 -1.98
CA ASN A 19 -53.75 -21.44 -0.86
C ASN A 19 -53.05 -22.07 0.38
N GLN A 20 -53.64 -21.74 1.52
CA GLN A 20 -53.59 -22.11 2.96
C GLN A 20 -52.87 -23.35 3.57
N LYS A 21 -52.36 -23.06 4.79
CA LYS A 21 -52.52 -23.73 6.12
C LYS A 21 -51.62 -24.92 6.56
N ASN A 22 -51.13 -24.71 7.79
CA ASN A 22 -50.81 -25.63 8.89
C ASN A 22 -49.50 -26.44 8.87
N LYS A 23 -48.57 -26.11 9.78
CA LYS A 23 -48.36 -26.85 11.04
C LYS A 23 -47.26 -26.21 11.90
N GLU A 24 -47.58 -26.00 13.18
CA GLU A 24 -46.62 -25.98 14.27
C GLU A 24 -45.90 -27.33 14.36
N ALA A 25 -44.62 -27.34 14.72
CA ALA A 25 -44.15 -27.98 15.96
C ALA A 25 -42.62 -27.96 16.05
N ALA A 26 -42.17 -27.94 17.31
CA ALA A 26 -40.87 -28.38 17.81
C ALA A 26 -39.70 -27.38 17.71
N THR A 27 -39.72 -26.44 18.65
CA THR A 27 -38.71 -26.32 19.70
C THR A 27 -37.64 -27.41 19.67
N THR A 28 -36.36 -27.02 19.60
CA THR A 28 -35.28 -27.64 20.37
C THR A 28 -34.13 -26.62 20.49
N ASN A 29 -33.93 -26.16 21.71
CA ASN A 29 -32.67 -25.75 22.35
C ASN A 29 -31.60 -25.10 21.47
N SER A 30 -31.40 -23.79 21.62
CA SER A 30 -30.04 -23.24 21.55
C SER A 30 -29.58 -23.00 22.97
N GLU A 31 -28.81 -23.97 23.44
CA GLU A 31 -28.04 -23.92 24.66
C GLU A 31 -27.20 -22.65 24.73
N THR A 32 -27.24 -22.02 25.91
CA THR A 32 -26.12 -21.25 26.43
C THR A 32 -24.87 -22.13 26.36
N THR A 33 -23.93 -21.78 25.49
CA THR A 33 -22.55 -22.26 25.58
C THR A 33 -21.62 -21.05 25.51
N GLU A 34 -20.89 -20.84 26.59
CA GLU A 34 -19.66 -20.06 26.60
C GLU A 34 -18.79 -20.51 25.44
N SER A 35 -18.54 -19.59 24.51
CA SER A 35 -17.50 -19.72 23.50
C SER A 35 -16.77 -18.41 23.51
N THR A 36 -15.53 -18.45 24.00
CA THR A 36 -14.56 -17.35 23.99
C THR A 36 -14.70 -16.55 22.70
N SER A 37 -15.24 -15.34 22.81
CA SER A 37 -15.57 -14.51 21.66
C SER A 37 -14.28 -14.05 20.97
N GLN A 38 -13.85 -14.79 19.96
CA GLN A 38 -12.76 -14.39 19.10
C GLN A 38 -13.15 -13.06 18.43
N LEU A 39 -12.50 -11.98 18.84
CA LEU A 39 -12.68 -10.66 18.26
C LEU A 39 -11.88 -10.55 16.97
N TYR A 40 -12.40 -9.76 16.04
CA TYR A 40 -11.78 -9.50 14.75
C TYR A 40 -11.53 -8.01 14.59
N ALA A 41 -10.39 -7.64 14.01
CA ALA A 41 -9.97 -6.28 13.74
C ALA A 41 -10.14 -5.92 12.26
N CYS A 42 -10.21 -4.61 12.00
CA CYS A 42 -10.20 -4.09 10.64
C CYS A 42 -8.79 -4.18 10.06
N PRO A 43 -8.58 -4.72 8.84
CA PRO A 43 -7.25 -4.83 8.21
C PRO A 43 -6.49 -3.50 8.07
N MET A 44 -7.20 -2.38 8.08
CA MET A 44 -6.62 -1.03 7.99
C MET A 44 -6.62 -0.25 9.31
N HIS A 45 -7.39 -0.72 10.30
CA HIS A 45 -7.54 -0.08 11.61
C HIS A 45 -7.57 -1.15 12.69
N PRO A 46 -6.40 -1.74 13.06
CA PRO A 46 -6.33 -2.81 14.04
C PRO A 46 -6.94 -2.46 15.40
N GLU A 47 -7.04 -1.17 15.71
CA GLU A 47 -7.70 -0.63 16.92
C GLU A 47 -9.24 -0.74 16.90
N VAL A 48 -9.85 -1.00 15.74
CA VAL A 48 -11.30 -1.21 15.59
C VAL A 48 -11.56 -2.70 15.61
N THR A 49 -12.03 -3.20 16.75
CA THR A 49 -12.32 -4.62 16.99
C THR A 49 -13.81 -4.87 17.15
N GLY A 50 -14.29 -6.05 16.74
CA GLY A 50 -15.70 -6.42 16.80
C GLY A 50 -15.92 -7.86 16.35
N LYS A 51 -17.13 -8.20 15.92
CA LYS A 51 -17.42 -9.54 15.37
C LYS A 51 -16.93 -9.65 13.93
N LYS A 52 -16.57 -10.87 13.52
CA LYS A 52 -16.19 -11.15 12.12
C LYS A 52 -17.27 -10.68 11.16
N GLY A 53 -16.90 -9.88 10.16
CA GLY A 53 -17.80 -9.37 9.13
C GLY A 53 -18.53 -8.07 9.48
N GLU A 54 -18.39 -7.53 10.69
CA GLU A 54 -18.95 -6.21 11.02
C GLU A 54 -18.26 -5.10 10.21
N LYS A 55 -18.96 -3.99 9.98
CA LYS A 55 -18.42 -2.84 9.23
C LYS A 55 -17.60 -1.95 10.16
N CYS A 56 -16.34 -1.72 9.80
CA CYS A 56 -15.46 -0.80 10.49
C CYS A 56 -16.07 0.61 10.51
N SER A 57 -16.19 1.21 11.69
CA SER A 57 -16.73 2.56 11.87
C SER A 57 -15.87 3.68 11.26
N LYS A 58 -14.61 3.41 10.94
CA LYS A 58 -13.68 4.38 10.35
C LYS A 58 -13.63 4.35 8.82
N CYS A 59 -13.74 3.16 8.22
CA CYS A 59 -13.54 2.99 6.77
C CYS A 59 -14.63 2.20 6.05
N GLY A 60 -15.60 1.62 6.78
CA GLY A 60 -16.69 0.83 6.21
C GLY A 60 -16.32 -0.57 5.71
N MET A 61 -15.04 -0.97 5.77
CA MET A 61 -14.61 -2.32 5.41
C MET A 61 -14.91 -3.34 6.52
N GLU A 62 -14.94 -4.61 6.18
CA GLU A 62 -15.29 -5.68 7.13
C GLU A 62 -14.13 -6.04 8.07
N LEU A 63 -14.47 -6.41 9.31
CA LEU A 63 -13.50 -6.93 10.27
C LEU A 63 -13.20 -8.40 9.95
N THR A 64 -11.97 -8.70 9.56
CA THR A 64 -11.58 -10.02 9.04
C THR A 64 -10.37 -10.64 9.74
N GLU A 65 -9.59 -9.86 10.48
CA GLU A 65 -8.34 -10.33 11.09
C GLU A 65 -8.55 -10.72 12.56
N PRO A 66 -8.16 -11.92 13.00
CA PRO A 66 -8.37 -12.33 14.39
C PRO A 66 -7.46 -11.56 15.35
N VAL A 67 -8.01 -11.05 16.45
CA VAL A 67 -7.25 -10.40 17.51
C VAL A 67 -6.74 -11.46 18.47
N VAL A 68 -5.42 -11.65 18.52
CA VAL A 68 -4.77 -12.45 19.56
C VAL A 68 -4.69 -11.63 20.84
N GLN A 69 -5.32 -12.11 21.90
CA GLN A 69 -5.25 -11.49 23.22
C GLN A 69 -3.87 -11.80 23.83
N ASN A 70 -2.97 -10.82 23.83
CA ASN A 70 -1.82 -10.83 24.72
C ASN A 70 -2.17 -9.96 25.93
N GLU A 71 -2.50 -10.59 27.05
CA GLU A 71 -2.60 -9.93 28.35
C GLU A 71 -1.18 -9.58 28.84
N ALA A 72 -0.86 -8.30 28.94
CA ALA A 72 0.12 -7.79 29.91
C ALA A 72 -0.07 -6.28 30.10
N ALA A 73 -0.23 -5.92 31.37
CA ALA A 73 -0.71 -4.64 31.86
C ALA A 73 0.32 -3.50 31.79
N HIS A 74 -0.21 -2.28 31.69
CA HIS A 74 0.45 -1.08 32.19
C HIS A 74 0.58 -1.17 33.72
N ASP A 75 1.78 -0.97 34.25
CA ASP A 75 1.96 -0.41 35.60
C ASP A 75 3.16 0.54 35.63
N HIS A 76 2.96 1.68 36.30
CA HIS A 76 3.94 2.72 36.55
C HIS A 76 4.42 2.58 38.00
N THR A 77 5.72 2.41 38.26
CA THR A 77 6.31 2.86 39.53
C THR A 77 7.78 3.28 39.38
N ASP A 78 8.07 4.39 40.04
CA ASP A 78 9.34 5.07 40.25
C ASP A 78 10.26 4.27 41.19
N GLY A 79 11.57 4.39 41.04
CA GLY A 79 12.54 3.62 41.83
C GLY A 79 13.99 3.77 41.39
N SER A 80 14.56 4.96 41.61
CA SER A 80 16.01 5.16 41.69
C SER A 80 16.63 4.25 42.76
N HIS A 81 17.65 3.47 42.40
CA HIS A 81 18.85 3.28 43.23
C HIS A 81 20.00 2.65 42.42
N SER A 82 21.10 3.40 42.37
CA SER A 82 22.45 3.00 41.94
C SER A 82 23.03 1.93 42.86
N HIS A 83 23.78 0.95 42.33
CA HIS A 83 25.04 0.50 42.94
C HIS A 83 25.94 -0.20 41.91
N ASN A 84 27.22 -0.18 42.28
CA ASN A 84 28.44 -0.27 41.52
C ASN A 84 29.02 -1.70 41.47
N ASP A 85 29.89 -1.92 40.48
CA ASP A 85 31.05 -2.81 40.45
C ASP A 85 30.82 -4.32 40.56
N THR A 86 31.27 -5.06 39.54
CA THR A 86 32.48 -5.90 39.68
C THR A 86 32.75 -6.62 38.36
N THR A 87 34.00 -6.50 37.96
CA THR A 87 34.66 -7.12 36.82
C THR A 87 34.72 -8.64 36.93
N THR A 88 34.29 -9.35 35.89
CA THR A 88 34.82 -10.68 35.54
C THR A 88 35.19 -10.67 34.06
N VAL A 89 36.48 -10.81 33.80
CA VAL A 89 37.09 -11.05 32.50
C VAL A 89 37.10 -12.55 32.26
N GLU A 90 36.68 -13.00 31.08
CA GLU A 90 37.21 -14.17 30.35
C GLU A 90 36.54 -14.21 28.95
N VAL A 91 37.20 -13.70 27.91
CA VAL A 91 38.06 -14.42 26.93
C VAL A 91 37.28 -15.01 25.74
N ASN A 92 37.72 -14.56 24.55
CA ASN A 92 37.51 -15.12 23.20
C ASN A 92 36.07 -15.31 22.71
N THR A 93 35.70 -14.56 21.68
CA THR A 93 36.06 -14.93 20.31
C THR A 93 35.79 -13.73 19.40
N GLU A 94 36.77 -13.44 18.59
CA GLU A 94 36.77 -12.54 17.45
C GLU A 94 35.55 -12.80 16.55
N ALA A 95 34.47 -12.05 16.77
CA ALA A 95 33.45 -11.85 15.74
C ALA A 95 33.99 -10.75 14.84
N THR A 96 34.81 -11.15 13.88
CA THR A 96 35.09 -10.42 12.66
C THR A 96 33.82 -9.70 12.24
N SER A 97 33.80 -8.38 12.44
CA SER A 97 32.79 -7.50 11.87
C SER A 97 32.96 -7.61 10.36
N VAL A 98 32.28 -8.59 9.78
CA VAL A 98 32.07 -8.63 8.35
C VAL A 98 31.27 -7.37 8.08
N THR A 99 31.94 -6.37 7.53
CA THR A 99 31.30 -5.26 6.85
C THR A 99 30.47 -5.85 5.71
N GLN A 100 29.27 -6.36 6.04
CA GLN A 100 28.23 -6.61 5.07
C GLN A 100 27.99 -5.27 4.42
N THR A 101 28.33 -5.17 3.13
CA THR A 101 27.81 -4.11 2.28
C THR A 101 26.29 -4.29 2.26
N THR A 102 25.62 -3.70 3.25
CA THR A 102 24.18 -3.83 3.43
C THR A 102 23.51 -3.33 2.17
N PHE A 103 22.81 -4.23 1.48
CA PHE A 103 21.96 -3.87 0.36
C PHE A 103 21.08 -2.67 0.75
N SER A 104 21.07 -1.62 -0.07
CA SER A 104 20.34 -0.40 0.28
C SER A 104 19.78 0.31 -0.94
N THR A 105 18.47 0.47 -0.97
CA THR A 105 17.68 1.18 -2.00
C THR A 105 17.85 2.71 -1.96
N SER A 106 18.77 3.25 -1.16
CA SER A 106 18.87 4.70 -0.91
C SER A 106 19.14 5.51 -2.18
N GLU A 107 19.98 5.00 -3.10
CA GLU A 107 20.28 5.68 -4.37
C GLU A 107 19.08 5.66 -5.32
N ILE A 108 18.33 4.54 -5.37
CA ILE A 108 17.09 4.40 -6.12
C ILE A 108 16.05 5.40 -5.61
N ILE A 109 15.82 5.42 -4.29
CA ILE A 109 14.90 6.35 -3.64
C ILE A 109 15.31 7.80 -3.91
N SER A 110 16.60 8.14 -3.81
CA SER A 110 17.09 9.49 -4.13
C SER A 110 16.80 9.89 -5.59
N GLY A 111 17.04 8.99 -6.54
CA GLY A 111 16.74 9.20 -7.96
C GLY A 111 15.23 9.40 -8.20
N TYR A 112 14.41 8.55 -7.60
CA TYR A 112 12.96 8.66 -7.64
C TYR A 112 12.46 10.01 -7.09
N LEU A 113 12.97 10.45 -5.94
CA LEU A 113 12.55 11.71 -5.32
C LEU A 113 12.95 12.93 -6.17
N LYS A 114 14.13 12.90 -6.82
CA LYS A 114 14.54 13.94 -7.78
C LYS A 114 13.56 14.03 -8.95
N LEU A 115 13.19 12.88 -9.51
CA LEU A 115 12.21 12.78 -10.59
C LEU A 115 10.83 13.30 -10.13
N LYS A 116 10.32 12.81 -9.01
CA LYS A 116 9.06 13.27 -8.40
C LYS A 116 9.05 14.79 -8.26
N ASN A 117 10.12 15.37 -7.72
CA ASN A 117 10.23 16.80 -7.47
C ASN A 117 10.38 17.66 -8.73
N ALA A 118 10.81 17.10 -9.85
CA ALA A 118 10.76 17.78 -11.14
C ALA A 118 9.30 17.83 -11.66
N LEU A 119 8.57 16.72 -11.54
CA LEU A 119 7.17 16.63 -11.98
C LEU A 119 6.21 17.52 -11.19
N THR A 120 6.47 17.76 -9.90
CA THR A 120 5.70 18.73 -9.10
C THR A 120 5.86 20.17 -9.57
N LYS A 121 6.92 20.46 -10.34
CA LYS A 121 7.24 21.78 -10.90
C LYS A 121 6.92 21.88 -12.40
N ASP A 122 6.27 20.87 -12.97
CA ASP A 122 6.06 20.73 -14.42
C ASP A 122 7.37 20.75 -15.24
N ASP A 123 8.51 20.45 -14.61
CA ASP A 123 9.82 20.47 -15.24
C ASP A 123 10.06 19.17 -16.02
N THR A 124 9.54 19.13 -17.25
CA THR A 124 9.64 17.96 -18.13
C THR A 124 11.07 17.57 -18.47
N LYS A 125 12.00 18.53 -18.55
CA LYS A 125 13.41 18.27 -18.87
C LYS A 125 14.15 17.76 -17.64
N GLY A 126 13.90 18.36 -16.48
CA GLY A 126 14.41 17.85 -15.21
C GLY A 126 13.91 16.45 -14.92
N ALA A 127 12.63 16.16 -15.19
CA ALA A 127 12.06 14.83 -15.05
C ALA A 127 12.74 13.83 -16.00
N ALA A 128 12.92 14.18 -17.28
CA ALA A 128 13.64 13.34 -18.23
C ALA A 128 15.08 13.04 -17.79
N ASN A 129 15.82 14.06 -17.35
CA ASN A 129 17.18 13.87 -16.87
C ASN A 129 17.24 12.99 -15.61
N ALA A 130 16.30 13.18 -14.68
CA ALA A 130 16.21 12.35 -13.48
C ALA A 130 15.80 10.90 -13.79
N GLY A 131 14.90 10.69 -14.76
CA GLY A 131 14.51 9.37 -15.25
C GLY A 131 15.69 8.60 -15.85
N LYS A 132 16.47 9.24 -16.72
CA LYS A 132 17.71 8.66 -17.28
C LYS A 132 18.73 8.30 -16.21
N ALA A 133 18.91 9.19 -15.22
CA ALA A 133 19.80 8.92 -14.10
C ALA A 133 19.32 7.74 -13.26
N LEU A 134 18.01 7.65 -12.99
CA LEU A 134 17.40 6.56 -12.23
C LEU A 134 17.51 5.22 -12.98
N TYR A 135 17.24 5.20 -14.28
CA TYR A 135 17.46 4.03 -15.14
C TYR A 135 18.92 3.54 -15.05
N ALA A 136 19.88 4.46 -15.16
CA ALA A 136 21.29 4.12 -15.02
C ALA A 136 21.65 3.59 -13.62
N THR A 137 21.00 4.09 -12.56
CA THR A 137 21.16 3.56 -11.20
C THR A 137 20.68 2.11 -11.11
N PHE A 138 19.50 1.79 -11.64
CA PHE A 138 18.99 0.42 -11.64
C PHE A 138 19.93 -0.56 -12.37
N ASN A 139 20.52 -0.14 -13.50
CA ASN A 139 21.45 -0.97 -14.27
C ASN A 139 22.81 -1.20 -13.60
N LYS A 140 23.20 -0.35 -12.65
CA LYS A 140 24.46 -0.48 -11.89
C LYS A 140 24.29 -1.22 -10.57
N PHE A 141 23.06 -1.54 -10.18
CA PHE A 141 22.75 -2.01 -8.85
C PHE A 141 23.20 -3.46 -8.65
N ASN A 142 24.03 -3.69 -7.63
CA ASN A 142 24.57 -5.02 -7.34
C ASN A 142 23.62 -5.81 -6.45
N THR A 143 23.15 -6.95 -6.97
CA THR A 143 22.20 -7.84 -6.27
C THR A 143 22.86 -9.06 -5.61
N ASN A 144 24.19 -9.16 -5.63
CA ASN A 144 24.92 -10.33 -5.14
C ASN A 144 24.85 -10.49 -3.61
N ALA A 145 24.57 -9.39 -2.89
CA ALA A 145 24.45 -9.38 -1.43
C ALA A 145 23.01 -9.60 -0.93
N ILE A 146 22.05 -9.85 -1.83
CA ILE A 146 20.65 -10.07 -1.49
C ILE A 146 20.40 -11.57 -1.30
N ASP A 147 19.60 -11.95 -0.30
CA ASP A 147 19.02 -13.28 -0.19
C ASP A 147 18.38 -13.74 -1.52
N PRO A 148 18.55 -15.00 -1.97
CA PRO A 148 18.05 -15.46 -3.26
C PRO A 148 16.56 -15.19 -3.51
N LYS A 149 15.71 -15.33 -2.49
CA LYS A 149 14.27 -15.08 -2.64
C LYS A 149 13.98 -13.59 -2.84
N LEU A 150 14.60 -12.74 -2.02
CA LEU A 150 14.46 -11.29 -2.14
C LEU A 150 15.12 -10.75 -3.43
N LYS A 151 16.13 -11.44 -3.95
CA LYS A 151 16.76 -11.13 -5.23
C LYS A 151 15.79 -11.33 -6.39
N THR A 152 15.01 -12.40 -6.40
CA THR A 152 13.97 -12.62 -7.42
C THR A 152 12.93 -11.49 -7.37
N GLU A 153 12.39 -11.20 -6.19
CA GLU A 153 11.42 -10.09 -6.02
C GLU A 153 12.00 -8.74 -6.44
N TYR A 154 13.27 -8.47 -6.12
CA TYR A 154 13.95 -7.27 -6.58
C TYR A 154 14.04 -7.21 -8.11
N ILE A 155 14.44 -8.32 -8.75
CA ILE A 155 14.62 -8.35 -10.21
C ILE A 155 13.29 -8.02 -10.89
N ASP A 156 12.22 -8.72 -10.51
CA ASP A 156 10.88 -8.54 -11.09
C ASP A 156 10.42 -7.08 -10.98
N ILE A 157 10.52 -6.48 -9.79
CA ILE A 157 10.13 -5.06 -9.59
C ILE A 157 11.08 -4.11 -10.32
N SER A 158 12.39 -4.42 -10.34
CA SER A 158 13.39 -3.53 -10.93
C SER A 158 13.32 -3.48 -12.46
N ASP A 159 12.88 -4.55 -13.11
CA ASP A 159 12.75 -4.59 -14.56
C ASP A 159 11.61 -3.70 -15.03
N ASP A 160 10.44 -3.78 -14.38
CA ASP A 160 9.32 -2.86 -14.61
C ASP A 160 9.74 -1.41 -14.31
N ALA A 161 10.39 -1.15 -13.17
CA ALA A 161 10.82 0.19 -12.77
C ALA A 161 11.84 0.80 -13.74
N LYS A 162 12.73 -0.01 -14.33
CA LYS A 162 13.69 0.44 -15.37
C LYS A 162 12.94 0.91 -16.60
N GLU A 163 11.99 0.12 -17.10
CA GLU A 163 11.17 0.49 -18.25
C GLU A 163 10.46 1.82 -17.98
N GLN A 164 9.81 1.97 -16.83
CA GLN A 164 9.15 3.23 -16.48
C GLN A 164 10.12 4.42 -16.45
N ALA A 165 11.31 4.25 -15.86
CA ALA A 165 12.32 5.30 -15.78
C ALA A 165 12.89 5.69 -17.16
N GLU A 166 13.07 4.72 -18.05
CA GLU A 166 13.51 4.93 -19.43
C GLU A 166 12.47 5.73 -20.23
N HIS A 167 11.20 5.31 -20.19
CA HIS A 167 10.12 6.01 -20.87
C HIS A 167 9.97 7.47 -20.40
N ILE A 168 10.08 7.72 -19.09
CA ILE A 168 10.10 9.09 -18.54
C ILE A 168 11.31 9.87 -19.08
N GLY A 169 12.47 9.20 -19.11
CA GLY A 169 13.73 9.75 -19.56
C GLY A 169 13.74 10.21 -21.01
N ASP A 170 13.16 9.40 -21.90
CA ASP A 170 13.19 9.64 -23.34
C ASP A 170 12.10 10.60 -23.83
N ASN A 171 11.13 10.91 -22.99
CA ASN A 171 9.98 11.73 -23.35
C ASN A 171 9.98 13.13 -22.70
N GLY A 172 11.16 13.76 -22.67
CA GLY A 172 11.29 15.18 -22.31
C GLY A 172 10.37 16.06 -23.17
N GLY A 173 9.57 16.90 -22.52
CA GLY A 173 8.56 17.75 -23.15
C GLY A 173 7.15 17.14 -23.23
N LYS A 174 6.96 15.85 -22.90
CA LYS A 174 5.65 15.19 -22.91
C LYS A 174 5.19 14.88 -21.48
N ILE A 175 4.75 15.92 -20.76
CA ILE A 175 4.46 15.83 -19.32
C ILE A 175 3.42 14.75 -18.97
N ASP A 176 2.38 14.58 -19.79
CA ASP A 176 1.31 13.61 -19.50
C ASP A 176 1.84 12.18 -19.57
N HIS A 177 2.66 11.88 -20.58
CA HIS A 177 3.31 10.58 -20.73
C HIS A 177 4.33 10.33 -19.60
N GLN A 178 5.11 11.35 -19.21
CA GLN A 178 6.01 11.22 -18.06
C GLN A 178 5.25 10.92 -16.75
N ARG A 179 4.06 11.50 -16.57
CA ARG A 179 3.23 11.28 -15.37
C ARG A 179 2.57 9.90 -15.37
N GLU A 180 2.15 9.41 -16.51
CA GLU A 180 1.62 8.05 -16.69
C GLU A 180 2.66 7.01 -16.24
N HIS A 181 3.87 7.07 -16.80
CA HIS A 181 4.96 6.20 -16.39
C HIS A 181 5.39 6.43 -14.94
N PHE A 182 5.34 7.68 -14.45
CA PHE A 182 5.66 7.96 -13.05
C PHE A 182 4.65 7.32 -12.07
N ALA A 183 3.39 7.15 -12.44
CA ALA A 183 2.40 6.47 -11.61
C ALA A 183 2.73 4.99 -11.43
N MET A 184 3.15 4.32 -12.51
CA MET A 184 3.61 2.93 -12.48
C MET A 184 4.90 2.81 -11.67
N LEU A 185 5.91 3.64 -11.96
CA LEU A 185 7.17 3.70 -11.21
C LEU A 185 6.96 3.92 -9.71
N SER A 186 5.97 4.74 -9.33
CA SER A 186 5.65 4.99 -7.92
C SER A 186 5.16 3.74 -7.20
N LYS A 187 4.42 2.86 -7.88
CA LYS A 187 4.03 1.56 -7.35
C LYS A 187 5.26 0.66 -7.15
N ASP A 188 6.13 0.60 -8.15
CA ASP A 188 7.33 -0.26 -8.11
C ASP A 188 8.28 0.17 -7.00
N VAL A 189 8.56 1.48 -6.89
CA VAL A 189 9.40 2.02 -5.81
C VAL A 189 8.77 1.82 -4.43
N ASN A 190 7.45 1.92 -4.31
CA ASN A 190 6.75 1.59 -3.07
C ASN A 190 6.91 0.10 -2.70
N ASP A 191 6.83 -0.80 -3.68
CA ASP A 191 7.01 -2.23 -3.45
C ASP A 191 8.48 -2.55 -3.08
N LEU A 192 9.47 -1.88 -3.68
CA LEU A 192 10.88 -1.94 -3.24
C LEU A 192 11.06 -1.48 -1.79
N ILE A 193 10.42 -0.38 -1.40
CA ILE A 193 10.49 0.14 -0.01
C ILE A 193 9.85 -0.85 0.98
N LYS A 194 8.75 -1.52 0.61
CA LYS A 194 8.15 -2.54 1.50
C LYS A 194 9.09 -3.71 1.76
N ILE A 195 9.87 -4.12 0.76
CA ILE A 195 10.74 -5.29 0.86
C ILE A 195 12.05 -4.94 1.58
N PHE A 196 12.65 -3.80 1.23
CA PHE A 196 14.02 -3.46 1.64
C PHE A 196 14.11 -2.31 2.64
N GLY A 197 12.97 -1.67 2.94
CA GLY A 197 12.91 -0.48 3.77
C GLY A 197 13.50 0.76 3.09
N ALA A 198 13.50 1.85 3.86
CA ALA A 198 14.18 3.08 3.51
C ALA A 198 15.00 3.55 4.73
N LYS A 199 16.20 4.10 4.49
CA LYS A 199 17.04 4.67 5.57
C LYS A 199 16.53 6.02 6.06
N GLN A 200 15.75 6.71 5.24
CA GLN A 200 15.17 8.00 5.53
C GLN A 200 13.66 7.87 5.74
N LYS A 201 13.10 8.80 6.52
CA LYS A 201 11.67 8.88 6.75
C LYS A 201 10.94 9.25 5.46
N LEU A 202 9.97 8.45 5.06
CA LEU A 202 9.18 8.68 3.85
C LEU A 202 7.67 8.61 4.17
N TYR A 203 6.88 9.10 3.23
CA TYR A 203 5.42 9.09 3.30
C TYR A 203 4.88 8.55 1.97
N GLN A 204 3.86 7.70 2.06
CA GLN A 204 3.07 7.31 0.91
C GLN A 204 1.88 8.26 0.81
N ASP A 205 1.88 9.09 -0.21
CA ASP A 205 0.80 10.01 -0.53
C ASP A 205 -0.12 9.41 -1.61
N PHE A 206 -1.26 10.04 -1.85
CA PHE A 206 -2.26 9.57 -2.80
C PHE A 206 -3.08 10.71 -3.40
N CYS A 207 -3.31 10.65 -4.70
CA CYS A 207 -4.22 11.54 -5.41
C CYS A 207 -5.44 10.73 -5.84
N PRO A 208 -6.65 11.02 -5.33
CA PRO A 208 -7.87 10.31 -5.72
C PRO A 208 -8.35 10.64 -7.13
N MET A 209 -7.93 11.77 -7.69
CA MET A 209 -8.45 12.27 -8.97
C MET A 209 -7.66 11.76 -10.19
N TYR A 210 -6.46 11.25 -9.97
CA TYR A 210 -5.60 10.81 -11.07
C TYR A 210 -6.24 9.65 -11.86
N ASN A 211 -5.90 9.55 -13.15
CA ASN A 211 -6.34 8.48 -14.05
C ASN A 211 -7.87 8.25 -14.00
N GLU A 212 -8.63 9.29 -14.33
CA GLU A 212 -10.10 9.26 -14.35
C GLU A 212 -10.73 8.86 -13.01
N GLY A 213 -10.11 9.25 -11.89
CA GLY A 213 -10.59 8.95 -10.55
C GLY A 213 -10.20 7.57 -10.01
N LYS A 214 -9.41 6.78 -10.75
CA LYS A 214 -8.82 5.52 -10.24
C LYS A 214 -7.77 5.79 -9.15
N GLY A 215 -7.16 6.97 -9.21
CA GLY A 215 -6.16 7.45 -8.28
C GLY A 215 -4.78 6.84 -8.48
N ALA A 216 -3.78 7.42 -7.81
CA ALA A 216 -2.41 6.91 -7.79
C ALA A 216 -1.68 7.34 -6.52
N ILE A 217 -0.75 6.50 -6.07
CA ILE A 217 0.14 6.78 -4.93
C ILE A 217 1.46 7.40 -5.41
N TRP A 218 2.16 8.14 -4.54
CA TRP A 218 3.57 8.47 -4.75
C TRP A 218 4.31 8.47 -3.42
N ILE A 219 5.64 8.44 -3.47
CA ILE A 219 6.48 8.52 -2.27
C ILE A 219 7.03 9.94 -2.09
N SER A 220 6.96 10.45 -0.86
CA SER A 220 7.39 11.79 -0.48
C SER A 220 8.34 11.77 0.71
N GLU A 221 9.30 12.69 0.70
CA GLU A 221 10.22 12.99 1.78
C GLU A 221 9.64 14.00 2.80
N SER A 222 8.47 14.57 2.52
CA SER A 222 7.81 15.58 3.36
C SER A 222 6.33 15.29 3.56
N LYS A 223 5.77 15.70 4.70
CA LYS A 223 4.32 15.65 4.99
C LYS A 223 3.50 16.63 4.13
N GLU A 224 4.14 17.67 3.61
CA GLU A 224 3.49 18.63 2.72
C GLU A 224 3.15 17.96 1.39
N ILE A 225 1.89 18.03 0.97
CA ILE A 225 1.43 17.46 -0.29
C ILE A 225 1.89 18.33 -1.46
N LYS A 226 2.70 17.72 -2.32
CA LYS A 226 3.11 18.27 -3.62
C LYS A 226 2.85 17.23 -4.69
N ASN A 227 1.75 17.39 -5.41
CA ASN A 227 1.20 16.41 -6.34
C ASN A 227 1.99 16.38 -7.66
N PRO A 228 2.75 15.30 -7.95
CA PRO A 228 3.53 15.19 -9.19
C PRO A 228 2.67 14.94 -10.43
N TYR A 229 1.43 14.47 -10.27
CA TYR A 229 0.51 14.14 -11.34
C TYR A 229 -0.21 15.34 -11.94
N TYR A 230 -0.31 16.43 -11.20
CA TYR A 230 -0.97 17.65 -11.68
C TYR A 230 -0.06 18.89 -11.61
N GLY A 231 1.09 18.81 -10.92
CA GLY A 231 2.06 19.90 -10.84
C GLY A 231 1.41 21.21 -10.40
N SER A 232 1.71 22.30 -11.09
CA SER A 232 1.14 23.62 -10.77
C SER A 232 -0.40 23.67 -10.82
N LYS A 233 -1.07 22.81 -11.61
CA LYS A 233 -2.54 22.82 -11.75
C LYS A 233 -3.26 22.45 -10.46
N MET A 234 -2.72 21.48 -9.70
CA MET A 234 -3.34 20.98 -8.46
C MET A 234 -2.27 20.53 -7.46
N LEU A 235 -1.29 21.40 -7.18
CA LEU A 235 -0.09 21.03 -6.42
C LEU A 235 -0.41 20.48 -5.03
N THR A 236 -1.46 20.99 -4.39
CA THR A 236 -1.87 20.58 -3.03
C THR A 236 -2.94 19.50 -3.01
N CYS A 237 -3.36 18.98 -4.17
CA CYS A 237 -4.38 17.94 -4.25
C CYS A 237 -3.81 16.58 -3.85
N GLY A 238 -4.42 15.94 -2.86
CA GLY A 238 -4.05 14.60 -2.41
C GLY A 238 -4.12 14.49 -0.90
N SER A 239 -3.68 13.33 -0.39
CA SER A 239 -3.65 13.04 1.04
C SER A 239 -2.49 12.11 1.36
N MET A 240 -1.83 12.34 2.49
CA MET A 240 -0.88 11.39 3.05
C MET A 240 -1.67 10.18 3.57
N LYS A 241 -1.29 8.98 3.15
CA LYS A 241 -1.94 7.72 3.54
C LYS A 241 -1.25 7.07 4.73
N LYS A 242 0.08 7.00 4.69
CA LYS A 242 0.89 6.44 5.78
C LYS A 242 2.33 6.94 5.74
N GLN A 243 2.99 6.87 6.88
CA GLN A 243 4.44 6.94 6.96
C GLN A 243 5.03 5.58 6.57
N LEU A 244 6.16 5.58 5.87
CA LEU A 244 6.94 4.40 5.48
C LEU A 244 8.20 4.26 6.34
#